data_AF-R7RY50-F1
#
_entry.id   AF-R7RY50-F1
#
_cell.length_a   1.000
_cell.length_b   1.000
_cell.length_c   1.000
_cell.angle_alpha   90.00
_cell.angle_beta   90.00
_cell.angle_gamma   90.00
#
_symmetry.space_group_name_H-M   'P 1'
#
loop_
_entity.id
_entity.type
_entity.pdbx_description
1 polymer ?
#
loop_
_entity_poly.entity_id
_entity_poly.type
_entity_poly.pdbx_seq_one_letter_code
_entity_poly.pdbx_strand_id
1 'polypeptide(L)'
;MATRNYPIIMPTHPPEQTLRWSKMVKSNPKRVADALVVQLHIGKNSWGDTTDDVAPAQEVVQRVAQAGGKDWEALVRAGVVDTLCQSVMERVMEYSCPFDMPAHVWKEVIEPIPSPYYTPLEILYLGSVDLLKPPKTAVQTTMVSALTKGWDGMMERIWDEPEATLKPTEPHDSERRMVPSILYSSFRIDSALLKEIDKPKDRTIKIMSRFLMYSVNPGDFMVNCEALREIVEPRMEPTFTYRESHPRKYSVVARILEGVKGESADMFLSKLAGPLNGFMSGRALRTGLHLLISMLADASIRCKSTQKSGSGSDEKEKKVFKREGKDSEFVLAVLRSNVLWKSLFFLLGRAATHASLQEEEMDDTIMSLIIRITGDVVMMCHVMLKDESERLLITLTSAGMFAAFDQALPICGTYNDVPKLVTTIFTPFHQQVTRNPRLRAILRPQLPRQRMFLALLQFLTKSLEPVIDYTMKLTPNDLPPFNPFTFNSKDVFIEGAWAALDLLQKAVLQEGLGEEAKKWCMRRGCKNDGDKKCSRCQKVTYCSAECQKVDWKEHKQLCPRLKNVDVFYDIMKSRAAGKPMSHREVAKRLWPPDGFPQPQGKGPVTAQSYGYD
;
A
#
# COMPACT_ATOMS: atom_id res chain seq x y z
N MET A 1 -46.99 15.25 -0.16
CA MET A 1 -46.61 15.00 -1.56
C MET A 1 -46.30 13.51 -1.68
N ALA A 2 -47.16 12.75 -2.36
CA ALA A 2 -46.94 11.32 -2.57
C ALA A 2 -45.91 11.15 -3.69
N THR A 3 -44.75 10.58 -3.39
CA THR A 3 -43.78 10.15 -4.40
C THR A 3 -44.42 9.02 -5.21
N ARG A 4 -44.79 9.30 -6.47
CA ARG A 4 -45.14 8.25 -7.43
C ARG A 4 -43.88 7.42 -7.65
N ASN A 5 -43.84 6.19 -7.12
CA ASN A 5 -42.83 5.21 -7.51
C ASN A 5 -43.05 4.90 -9.00
N TYR A 6 -42.17 5.41 -9.85
CA TYR A 6 -42.08 4.96 -11.23
C TYR A 6 -41.20 3.71 -11.24
N PRO A 7 -41.76 2.49 -11.37
CA PRO A 7 -40.93 1.29 -11.46
C PRO A 7 -40.08 1.40 -12.73
N ILE A 8 -38.77 1.26 -12.61
CA ILE A 8 -37.91 0.99 -13.76
C ILE A 8 -38.39 -0.34 -14.32
N ILE A 9 -39.03 -0.31 -15.49
CA ILE A 9 -39.48 -1.52 -16.19
C ILE A 9 -38.23 -2.17 -16.77
N MET A 10 -37.54 -2.95 -15.95
CA MET A 10 -36.60 -3.94 -16.47
C MET A 10 -37.38 -4.89 -17.38
N PRO A 11 -36.81 -5.35 -18.51
CA PRO A 11 -37.48 -6.31 -19.37
C PRO A 11 -37.86 -7.55 -18.55
N THR A 12 -39.15 -7.71 -18.24
CA THR A 12 -39.64 -8.90 -17.54
C THR A 12 -40.10 -9.90 -18.58
N HIS A 13 -39.60 -11.12 -18.48
CA HIS A 13 -40.03 -12.25 -19.31
C HIS A 13 -40.81 -13.29 -18.47
N PRO A 14 -41.70 -14.08 -19.08
CA PRO A 14 -42.35 -15.20 -18.40
C PRO A 14 -41.33 -16.25 -17.91
N PRO A 15 -41.53 -16.86 -16.73
CA PRO A 15 -40.65 -17.94 -16.22
C PRO A 15 -40.47 -19.13 -17.18
N GLU A 16 -41.46 -19.36 -18.03
CA GLU A 16 -41.43 -20.39 -19.08
C GLU A 16 -40.29 -20.18 -20.09
N GLN A 17 -39.96 -18.92 -20.40
CA GLN A 17 -38.83 -18.59 -21.28
C GLN A 17 -37.51 -18.95 -20.62
N THR A 18 -37.31 -18.56 -19.35
CA THR A 18 -36.12 -18.96 -18.57
C THR A 18 -35.99 -20.49 -18.49
N LEU A 19 -37.11 -21.21 -18.29
CA LEU A 19 -37.09 -22.68 -18.26
C LEU A 19 -36.70 -23.28 -19.61
N ARG A 20 -37.18 -22.71 -20.73
CA ARG A 20 -36.78 -23.11 -22.09
C ARG A 20 -35.28 -22.94 -22.29
N TRP A 21 -34.72 -21.78 -21.93
CA TRP A 21 -33.28 -21.52 -22.04
C TRP A 21 -32.44 -22.41 -21.11
N SER A 22 -32.94 -22.70 -19.91
CA SER A 22 -32.28 -23.63 -18.96
C SER A 22 -32.13 -25.04 -19.54
N LYS A 23 -33.15 -25.53 -20.27
CA LYS A 23 -33.07 -26.80 -20.99
C LYS A 23 -32.08 -26.70 -22.17
N MET A 24 -32.07 -25.56 -22.86
CA MET A 24 -31.20 -25.30 -24.02
C MET A 24 -29.72 -25.31 -23.67
N VAL A 25 -29.32 -24.86 -22.47
CA VAL A 25 -27.92 -24.94 -22.02
C VAL A 25 -27.37 -26.36 -22.10
N LYS A 26 -28.20 -27.35 -21.78
CA LYS A 26 -27.81 -28.77 -21.77
C LYS A 26 -27.88 -29.40 -23.15
N SER A 27 -28.89 -29.04 -23.95
CA SER A 27 -29.14 -29.69 -25.24
C SER A 27 -28.42 -29.01 -26.42
N ASN A 28 -28.26 -27.69 -26.39
CA ASN A 28 -27.63 -26.90 -27.45
C ASN A 28 -27.00 -25.61 -26.89
N PRO A 29 -25.85 -25.72 -26.19
CA PRO A 29 -25.16 -24.57 -25.60
C PRO A 29 -24.73 -23.53 -26.64
N LYS A 30 -24.50 -23.94 -27.91
CA LYS A 30 -24.14 -23.02 -28.99
C LYS A 30 -25.26 -22.05 -29.34
N ARG A 31 -26.50 -22.53 -29.42
CA ARG A 31 -27.67 -21.65 -29.60
C ARG A 31 -27.80 -20.65 -28.46
N VAL A 32 -27.53 -21.06 -27.22
CA VAL A 32 -27.55 -20.15 -26.05
C VAL A 32 -26.53 -19.03 -26.20
N ALA A 33 -25.31 -19.34 -26.64
CA ALA A 33 -24.32 -18.32 -26.95
C ALA A 33 -24.79 -17.41 -28.09
N ASP A 34 -25.23 -17.97 -29.22
CA ASP A 34 -25.65 -17.18 -30.39
C ASP A 34 -26.89 -16.30 -30.14
N ALA A 35 -27.71 -16.61 -29.14
CA ALA A 35 -28.83 -15.78 -28.73
C ALA A 35 -28.39 -14.47 -28.06
N LEU A 36 -27.21 -14.41 -27.42
CA LEU A 36 -26.75 -13.21 -26.70
C LEU A 36 -26.26 -12.08 -27.63
N VAL A 37 -26.00 -12.38 -28.90
CA VAL A 37 -25.53 -11.42 -29.92
C VAL A 37 -26.63 -10.98 -30.88
N VAL A 38 -27.90 -11.31 -30.59
CA VAL A 38 -29.02 -10.81 -31.40
C VAL A 38 -29.10 -9.29 -31.26
N GLN A 39 -28.62 -8.58 -32.28
CA GLN A 39 -28.65 -7.13 -32.33
C GLN A 39 -30.07 -6.61 -32.57
N LEU A 40 -30.37 -5.43 -32.02
CA LEU A 40 -31.67 -4.75 -32.17
C LEU A 40 -32.11 -4.53 -33.62
N HIS A 41 -31.17 -4.54 -34.59
CA HIS A 41 -31.45 -4.18 -35.99
C HIS A 41 -31.48 -5.35 -36.98
N ILE A 42 -31.06 -6.57 -36.59
CA ILE A 42 -30.93 -7.71 -37.52
C ILE A 42 -32.20 -8.61 -37.51
N GLY A 43 -33.13 -8.37 -36.57
CA GLY A 43 -34.45 -9.00 -36.54
C GLY A 43 -34.45 -10.45 -36.02
N LYS A 44 -33.64 -11.36 -36.59
CA LYS A 44 -33.50 -12.77 -36.16
C LYS A 44 -32.10 -13.32 -36.41
N ASN A 45 -31.58 -14.18 -35.51
CA ASN A 45 -30.37 -14.96 -35.79
C ASN A 45 -30.67 -16.23 -36.62
N SER A 46 -29.64 -17.05 -36.89
CA SER A 46 -29.75 -18.32 -37.64
C SER A 46 -30.64 -19.37 -36.97
N TRP A 47 -30.97 -19.22 -35.68
CA TRP A 47 -31.85 -20.09 -34.91
C TRP A 47 -33.30 -19.58 -34.84
N GLY A 48 -33.57 -18.42 -35.46
CA GLY A 48 -34.84 -17.72 -35.41
C GLY A 48 -35.09 -16.96 -34.11
N ASP A 49 -34.08 -16.84 -33.24
CA ASP A 49 -34.18 -16.10 -31.97
C ASP A 49 -34.18 -14.59 -32.24
N THR A 50 -34.93 -13.87 -31.43
CA THR A 50 -35.18 -12.42 -31.52
C THR A 50 -34.60 -11.68 -30.33
N THR A 51 -34.75 -10.35 -30.29
CA THR A 51 -34.35 -9.53 -29.12
C THR A 51 -35.07 -9.94 -27.84
N ASP A 52 -36.30 -10.47 -27.94
CA ASP A 52 -37.09 -10.94 -26.80
C ASP A 52 -36.48 -12.18 -26.14
N ASP A 53 -35.65 -12.92 -26.88
CA ASP A 53 -34.96 -14.11 -26.39
C ASP A 53 -33.66 -13.78 -25.64
N VAL A 54 -33.11 -12.57 -25.79
CA VAL A 54 -31.81 -12.18 -25.22
C VAL A 54 -31.86 -12.14 -23.69
N ALA A 55 -32.84 -11.43 -23.12
CA ALA A 55 -32.99 -11.29 -21.67
C ALA A 55 -33.11 -12.64 -20.93
N PRO A 56 -34.00 -13.58 -21.35
CA PRO A 56 -34.12 -14.86 -20.65
C PRO A 56 -32.91 -15.76 -20.86
N ALA A 57 -32.28 -15.72 -22.04
CA ALA A 57 -31.02 -16.43 -22.27
C ALA A 57 -29.91 -15.91 -21.33
N GLN A 58 -29.79 -14.58 -21.21
CA GLN A 58 -28.80 -13.92 -20.37
C GLN A 58 -28.97 -14.25 -18.88
N GLU A 59 -30.21 -14.25 -18.37
CA GLU A 59 -30.50 -14.66 -16.99
C GLU A 59 -30.04 -16.09 -16.72
N VAL A 60 -30.32 -17.02 -17.65
CA VAL A 60 -29.88 -18.42 -17.52
C VAL A 60 -28.36 -18.52 -17.56
N VAL A 61 -27.69 -17.84 -18.49
CA VAL A 61 -26.23 -17.87 -18.59
C VAL A 61 -25.58 -17.30 -17.33
N GLN A 62 -26.13 -16.23 -16.75
CA GLN A 62 -25.66 -15.65 -15.49
C GLN A 62 -25.75 -16.66 -14.34
N ARG A 63 -26.89 -17.35 -14.18
CA ARG A 63 -27.06 -18.40 -13.16
C ARG A 63 -26.10 -19.57 -13.36
N VAL A 64 -25.90 -19.99 -14.60
CA VAL A 64 -24.97 -21.08 -14.94
C VAL A 64 -23.52 -20.66 -14.69
N ALA A 65 -23.13 -19.44 -15.03
CA ALA A 65 -21.81 -18.89 -14.75
C ALA A 65 -21.53 -18.81 -13.24
N GLN A 66 -22.51 -18.37 -12.45
CA GLN A 66 -22.41 -18.32 -10.99
C GLN A 66 -22.30 -19.72 -10.36
N ALA A 67 -23.07 -20.70 -10.87
CA ALA A 67 -23.01 -22.07 -10.38
C ALA A 67 -21.71 -22.79 -10.80
N GLY A 68 -21.17 -22.44 -11.97
CA GLY A 68 -20.04 -23.14 -12.58
C GLY A 68 -20.39 -24.57 -13.01
N GLY A 69 -19.39 -25.45 -13.02
CA GLY A 69 -19.57 -26.88 -13.32
C GLY A 69 -19.82 -27.18 -14.81
N LYS A 70 -20.33 -28.39 -15.09
CA LYS A 70 -20.40 -28.94 -16.46
C LYS A 70 -21.23 -28.11 -17.44
N ASP A 71 -22.30 -27.48 -16.96
CA ASP A 71 -23.16 -26.64 -17.80
C ASP A 71 -22.43 -25.36 -18.21
N TRP A 72 -21.67 -24.73 -17.31
CA TRP A 72 -20.79 -23.60 -17.64
C TRP A 72 -19.67 -24.03 -18.58
N GLU A 73 -19.03 -25.18 -18.31
CA GLU A 73 -17.99 -25.71 -19.20
C GLU A 73 -18.49 -25.96 -20.63
N ALA A 74 -19.73 -26.45 -20.78
CA ALA A 74 -20.35 -26.66 -22.08
C ALA A 74 -20.58 -25.33 -22.81
N LEU A 75 -21.03 -24.28 -22.11
CA LEU A 75 -21.18 -22.94 -22.67
C LEU A 75 -19.84 -22.32 -23.08
N VAL A 76 -18.79 -22.47 -22.26
CA VAL A 76 -17.43 -21.99 -22.59
C VAL A 76 -16.92 -22.67 -23.86
N ARG A 77 -17.08 -24.00 -23.97
CA ARG A 77 -16.71 -24.75 -25.19
C ARG A 77 -17.53 -24.32 -26.42
N ALA A 78 -18.75 -23.87 -26.21
CA ALA A 78 -19.64 -23.38 -27.26
C ALA A 78 -19.35 -21.92 -27.69
N GLY A 79 -18.37 -21.25 -27.07
CA GLY A 79 -17.96 -19.89 -27.42
C GLY A 79 -18.78 -18.79 -26.74
N VAL A 80 -19.40 -19.07 -25.59
CA VAL A 80 -20.14 -18.05 -24.83
C VAL A 80 -19.22 -16.88 -24.41
N VAL A 81 -17.93 -17.15 -24.15
CA VAL A 81 -16.97 -16.13 -23.71
C VAL A 81 -16.67 -15.15 -24.84
N ASP A 82 -16.36 -15.62 -26.06
CA ASP A 82 -16.18 -14.75 -27.23
C ASP A 82 -17.43 -13.89 -27.48
N THR A 83 -18.60 -14.51 -27.35
CA THR A 83 -19.91 -13.86 -27.53
C THR A 83 -20.14 -12.75 -26.50
N LEU A 84 -19.82 -13.00 -25.22
CA LEU A 84 -19.94 -12.00 -24.16
C LEU A 84 -18.94 -10.87 -24.34
N CYS A 85 -17.69 -11.16 -24.76
CA CYS A 85 -16.73 -10.12 -25.12
C CYS A 85 -17.26 -9.24 -26.26
N GLN A 86 -17.85 -9.84 -27.29
CA GLN A 86 -18.50 -9.09 -28.38
C GLN A 86 -19.66 -8.22 -27.87
N SER A 87 -20.48 -8.77 -26.97
CA SER A 87 -21.58 -8.05 -26.34
C SER A 87 -21.08 -6.84 -25.53
N VAL A 88 -19.96 -6.95 -24.81
CA VAL A 88 -19.34 -5.80 -24.13
C VAL A 88 -18.96 -4.70 -25.12
N MET A 89 -18.42 -5.06 -26.29
CA MET A 89 -17.94 -4.11 -27.30
C MET A 89 -19.09 -3.42 -28.06
N GLU A 90 -20.15 -4.15 -28.40
CA GLU A 90 -21.19 -3.66 -29.31
C GLU A 90 -22.47 -3.18 -28.64
N ARG A 91 -22.74 -3.56 -27.38
CA ARG A 91 -24.03 -3.27 -26.77
C ARG A 91 -24.17 -1.78 -26.46
N VAL A 92 -25.24 -1.20 -26.99
CA VAL A 92 -25.69 0.17 -26.73
C VAL A 92 -27.08 0.09 -26.11
N MET A 93 -27.36 0.93 -25.11
CA MET A 93 -28.72 1.13 -24.60
C MET A 93 -29.13 2.56 -24.85
N GLU A 94 -30.23 2.75 -25.59
CA GLU A 94 -30.83 4.07 -25.79
C GLU A 94 -31.96 4.26 -24.81
N TYR A 95 -31.73 5.11 -23.81
CA TYR A 95 -32.77 5.54 -22.88
C TYR A 95 -33.40 6.83 -23.38
N SER A 96 -34.62 6.74 -23.89
CA SER A 96 -35.44 7.92 -24.17
C SER A 96 -36.23 8.30 -22.92
N CYS A 97 -36.14 9.57 -22.51
CA CYS A 97 -37.00 10.12 -21.47
C CYS A 97 -38.47 9.99 -21.93
N PRO A 98 -39.35 9.30 -21.19
CA PRO A 98 -40.76 9.24 -21.56
C PRO A 98 -41.35 10.65 -21.65
N PHE A 99 -42.18 10.89 -22.68
CA PHE A 99 -42.93 12.14 -22.79
C PHE A 99 -43.69 12.37 -21.47
N ASP A 100 -43.52 13.57 -20.87
CA ASP A 100 -44.08 14.05 -19.59
C ASP A 100 -43.31 13.75 -18.28
N MET A 101 -42.15 13.09 -18.30
CA MET A 101 -41.36 12.91 -17.06
C MET A 101 -40.52 14.16 -16.71
N PRO A 102 -40.65 14.74 -15.49
CA PRO A 102 -39.79 15.86 -15.07
C PRO A 102 -38.31 15.48 -15.07
N ALA A 103 -37.43 16.39 -15.50
CA ALA A 103 -35.99 16.11 -15.67
C ALA A 103 -35.28 15.62 -14.39
N HIS A 104 -35.70 16.08 -13.21
CA HIS A 104 -35.13 15.61 -11.93
C HIS A 104 -35.56 14.17 -11.62
N VAL A 105 -36.81 13.80 -11.89
CA VAL A 105 -37.31 12.43 -11.73
C VAL A 105 -36.61 11.52 -12.74
N TRP A 106 -36.46 11.96 -13.99
CA TRP A 106 -35.72 11.19 -14.98
C TRP A 106 -34.28 10.95 -14.55
N LYS A 107 -33.62 11.95 -13.97
CA LYS A 107 -32.28 11.81 -13.41
C LYS A 107 -32.25 10.76 -12.28
N GLU A 108 -33.21 10.77 -11.36
CA GLU A 108 -33.30 9.76 -10.29
C GLU A 108 -33.55 8.35 -10.82
N VAL A 109 -34.35 8.22 -11.89
CA VAL A 109 -34.68 6.95 -12.54
C VAL A 109 -33.47 6.39 -13.30
N ILE A 110 -32.74 7.23 -14.04
CA ILE A 110 -31.59 6.81 -14.85
C ILE A 110 -30.32 6.63 -14.01
N GLU A 111 -30.25 7.26 -12.83
CA GLU A 111 -29.05 7.24 -12.01
C GLU A 111 -28.60 5.82 -11.65
N PRO A 112 -29.44 4.92 -11.09
CA PRO A 112 -29.04 3.57 -10.69
C PRO A 112 -28.90 2.59 -11.86
N ILE A 113 -29.23 3.00 -13.08
CA ILE A 113 -29.18 2.11 -14.23
C ILE A 113 -27.72 1.80 -14.58
N PRO A 114 -27.33 0.53 -14.69
CA PRO A 114 -25.96 0.16 -14.98
C PRO A 114 -25.59 0.43 -16.43
N SER A 115 -24.29 0.46 -16.73
CA SER A 115 -23.79 0.65 -18.10
C SER A 115 -24.23 -0.48 -19.04
N PRO A 116 -24.36 -0.24 -20.37
CA PRO A 116 -24.76 -1.27 -21.35
C PRO A 116 -23.92 -2.55 -21.32
N TYR A 117 -22.62 -2.40 -21.04
CA TYR A 117 -21.69 -3.51 -20.94
C TYR A 117 -21.71 -4.21 -19.57
N TYR A 118 -22.48 -3.74 -18.58
CA TYR A 118 -22.44 -4.29 -17.23
C TYR A 118 -22.81 -5.77 -17.18
N THR A 119 -23.98 -6.16 -17.69
CA THR A 119 -24.41 -7.54 -17.56
C THR A 119 -23.51 -8.55 -18.28
N PRO A 120 -23.03 -8.32 -19.52
CA PRO A 120 -22.08 -9.24 -20.12
C PRO A 120 -20.74 -9.29 -19.35
N LEU A 121 -20.25 -8.16 -18.81
CA LEU A 121 -19.08 -8.16 -17.91
C LEU A 121 -19.34 -8.94 -16.61
N GLU A 122 -20.53 -8.82 -16.02
CA GLU A 122 -20.90 -9.51 -14.79
C GLU A 122 -20.92 -11.03 -15.01
N ILE A 123 -21.45 -11.49 -16.14
CA ILE A 123 -21.41 -12.92 -16.50
C ILE A 123 -19.97 -13.40 -16.67
N LEU A 124 -19.12 -12.62 -17.36
CA LEU A 124 -17.69 -12.94 -17.50
C LEU A 124 -17.00 -13.00 -16.14
N TYR A 125 -17.31 -12.07 -15.23
CA TYR A 125 -16.80 -12.06 -13.86
C TYR A 125 -17.26 -13.30 -13.07
N LEU A 126 -18.55 -13.63 -13.07
CA LEU A 126 -19.10 -14.79 -12.38
C LEU A 126 -18.45 -16.08 -12.87
N GLY A 127 -18.30 -16.21 -14.20
CA GLY A 127 -17.58 -17.33 -14.81
C GLY A 127 -16.08 -17.35 -14.47
N SER A 128 -15.46 -16.19 -14.24
CA SER A 128 -14.04 -16.09 -13.89
C SER A 128 -13.74 -16.57 -12.47
N VAL A 129 -14.74 -16.63 -11.58
CA VAL A 129 -14.58 -17.18 -10.23
C VAL A 129 -14.15 -18.65 -10.30
N ASP A 130 -14.59 -19.38 -11.32
CA ASP A 130 -14.19 -20.77 -11.54
C ASP A 130 -12.69 -20.93 -11.86
N LEU A 131 -12.03 -19.88 -12.37
CA LEU A 131 -10.58 -19.86 -12.61
C LEU A 131 -9.75 -19.91 -11.31
N LEU A 132 -10.38 -19.63 -10.16
CA LEU A 132 -9.71 -19.71 -8.85
C LEU A 132 -9.64 -21.14 -8.32
N LYS A 133 -10.35 -22.10 -8.92
CA LYS A 133 -10.43 -23.49 -8.45
C LYS A 133 -9.29 -24.33 -9.06
N PRO A 134 -8.41 -24.93 -8.25
CA PRO A 134 -7.47 -25.94 -8.72
C PRO A 134 -8.16 -27.31 -8.89
N PRO A 135 -7.63 -28.21 -9.75
CA PRO A 135 -6.50 -28.02 -10.65
C PRO A 135 -6.88 -27.23 -11.92
N LYS A 136 -5.86 -26.69 -12.61
CA LYS A 136 -6.05 -26.00 -13.90
C LYS A 136 -6.68 -26.95 -14.93
N THR A 137 -7.79 -26.53 -15.54
CA THR A 137 -8.50 -27.32 -16.57
C THR A 137 -8.29 -26.76 -17.98
N ALA A 138 -8.53 -27.60 -19.00
CA ALA A 138 -8.53 -27.17 -20.38
C ALA A 138 -9.59 -26.09 -20.66
N VAL A 139 -10.74 -26.16 -19.98
CA VAL A 139 -11.83 -25.19 -20.13
C VAL A 139 -11.44 -23.82 -19.59
N GLN A 140 -10.80 -23.76 -18.42
CA GLN A 140 -10.28 -22.50 -17.87
C GLN A 140 -9.26 -21.86 -18.83
N THR A 141 -8.42 -22.68 -19.47
CA THR A 141 -7.47 -22.20 -20.49
C THR A 141 -8.19 -21.67 -21.74
N THR A 142 -9.24 -22.35 -22.22
CA THR A 142 -10.10 -21.86 -23.31
C THR A 142 -10.74 -20.53 -22.96
N MET A 143 -11.25 -20.38 -21.73
CA MET A 143 -11.85 -19.13 -21.26
C MET A 143 -10.85 -17.98 -21.27
N VAL A 144 -9.65 -18.16 -20.70
CA VAL A 144 -8.62 -17.11 -20.68
C VAL A 144 -8.13 -16.76 -22.10
N SER A 145 -8.04 -17.74 -23.00
CA SER A 145 -7.72 -17.50 -24.41
C SER A 145 -8.77 -16.63 -25.10
N ALA A 146 -10.06 -16.93 -24.91
CA ALA A 146 -11.16 -16.13 -25.44
C ALA A 146 -11.20 -14.71 -24.84
N LEU A 147 -10.99 -14.58 -23.51
CA LEU A 147 -10.84 -13.28 -22.85
C LEU A 147 -9.68 -12.48 -23.44
N THR A 148 -8.51 -13.10 -23.61
CA THR A 148 -7.31 -12.45 -24.17
C THR A 148 -7.56 -11.92 -25.57
N LYS A 149 -8.26 -12.69 -26.41
CA LYS A 149 -8.61 -12.29 -27.78
C LYS A 149 -9.55 -11.07 -27.83
N GLY A 150 -10.52 -10.98 -26.91
CA GLY A 150 -11.48 -9.88 -26.84
C GLY A 150 -11.03 -8.68 -25.99
N TRP A 151 -9.91 -8.80 -25.25
CA TRP A 151 -9.57 -7.87 -24.18
C TRP A 151 -9.38 -6.42 -24.64
N ASP A 152 -8.58 -6.21 -25.69
CA ASP A 152 -8.24 -4.86 -26.19
C ASP A 152 -9.50 -4.08 -26.59
N GLY A 153 -10.42 -4.71 -27.33
CA GLY A 153 -11.67 -4.09 -27.75
C GLY A 153 -12.62 -3.80 -26.59
N MET A 154 -12.71 -4.69 -25.60
CA MET A 154 -13.48 -4.41 -24.38
C MET A 154 -12.92 -3.21 -23.62
N MET A 155 -11.60 -3.13 -23.46
CA MET A 155 -10.95 -2.03 -22.75
C MET A 155 -11.07 -0.71 -23.53
N GLU A 156 -10.99 -0.74 -24.86
CA GLU A 156 -11.27 0.41 -25.72
C GLU A 156 -12.70 0.92 -25.49
N ARG A 157 -13.71 0.05 -25.57
CA ARG A 157 -15.11 0.40 -25.34
C ARG A 157 -15.37 1.03 -23.98
N ILE A 158 -14.83 0.45 -22.90
CA ILE A 158 -15.02 0.95 -21.53
C ILE A 158 -14.27 2.27 -21.31
N TRP A 159 -13.13 2.46 -21.96
CA TRP A 159 -12.36 3.69 -21.83
C TRP A 159 -13.01 4.86 -22.55
N ASP A 160 -13.46 4.64 -23.79
CA ASP A 160 -14.01 5.68 -24.67
C ASP A 160 -15.41 6.10 -24.22
N GLU A 161 -16.24 5.16 -23.74
CA GLU A 161 -17.56 5.48 -23.16
C GLU A 161 -17.68 4.82 -21.77
N PRO A 162 -17.20 5.49 -20.72
CA PRO A 162 -17.13 4.92 -19.38
C PRO A 162 -18.47 4.94 -18.63
N GLU A 163 -19.49 5.61 -19.16
CA GLU A 163 -20.87 5.51 -18.68
C GLU A 163 -20.99 5.67 -17.15
N ALA A 164 -21.64 4.71 -16.48
CA ALA A 164 -21.94 4.79 -15.06
C ALA A 164 -20.72 4.52 -14.16
N THR A 165 -19.61 4.00 -14.70
CA THR A 165 -18.40 3.73 -13.90
C THR A 165 -17.75 5.01 -13.33
N LEU A 166 -18.04 6.17 -13.93
CA LEU A 166 -17.62 7.49 -13.44
C LEU A 166 -18.55 8.10 -12.39
N LYS A 167 -19.64 7.43 -12.02
CA LYS A 167 -20.56 7.90 -10.98
C LYS A 167 -20.06 7.39 -9.62
N PRO A 168 -19.65 8.27 -8.69
CA PRO A 168 -19.17 7.88 -7.36
C PRO A 168 -20.36 7.59 -6.44
N THR A 169 -21.19 6.62 -6.81
CA THR A 169 -22.34 6.15 -6.02
C THR A 169 -22.23 4.64 -5.84
N GLU A 170 -22.88 4.12 -4.80
CA GLU A 170 -22.86 2.71 -4.45
C GLU A 170 -23.38 1.79 -5.56
N PRO A 171 -24.46 2.12 -6.32
CA PRO A 171 -24.99 1.24 -7.36
C PRO A 171 -23.98 0.83 -8.45
N HIS A 172 -22.94 1.63 -8.68
CA HIS A 172 -21.96 1.38 -9.75
C HIS A 172 -20.63 0.82 -9.24
N ASP A 173 -20.55 0.46 -7.95
CA ASP A 173 -19.34 -0.11 -7.40
C ASP A 173 -19.06 -1.54 -7.92
N SER A 174 -20.11 -2.29 -8.27
CA SER A 174 -20.02 -3.60 -8.89
C SER A 174 -19.37 -3.49 -10.27
N GLU A 175 -19.77 -2.51 -11.08
CA GLU A 175 -19.21 -2.28 -12.42
C GLU A 175 -17.69 -2.06 -12.34
N ARG A 176 -17.24 -1.27 -11.36
CA ARG A 176 -15.81 -0.98 -11.11
C ARG A 176 -15.01 -2.18 -10.60
N ARG A 177 -15.65 -3.24 -10.13
CA ARG A 177 -15.00 -4.49 -9.69
C ARG A 177 -14.81 -5.51 -10.80
N MET A 178 -15.59 -5.44 -11.88
CA MET A 178 -15.65 -6.52 -12.88
C MET A 178 -14.32 -6.71 -13.61
N VAL A 179 -13.80 -5.66 -14.24
CA VAL A 179 -12.53 -5.69 -14.97
C VAL A 179 -11.35 -6.16 -14.09
N PRO A 180 -11.07 -5.54 -12.92
CA PRO A 180 -9.95 -5.96 -12.09
C PRO A 180 -10.12 -7.38 -11.54
N SER A 181 -11.35 -7.84 -11.25
CA SER A 181 -11.60 -9.21 -10.80
C SER A 181 -11.35 -10.25 -11.90
N ILE A 182 -11.88 -10.01 -13.11
CA ILE A 182 -11.65 -10.91 -14.26
C ILE A 182 -10.16 -11.03 -14.52
N LEU A 183 -9.45 -9.91 -14.47
CA LEU A 183 -8.01 -9.88 -14.71
C LEU A 183 -7.24 -10.65 -13.63
N TYR A 184 -7.51 -10.36 -12.36
CA TYR A 184 -6.85 -11.01 -11.23
C TYR A 184 -7.07 -12.53 -11.23
N SER A 185 -8.29 -12.99 -11.50
CA SER A 185 -8.60 -14.42 -11.63
C SER A 185 -7.87 -15.06 -12.82
N SER A 186 -7.76 -14.35 -13.94
CA SER A 186 -7.10 -14.86 -15.15
C SER A 186 -5.58 -15.02 -14.98
N PHE A 187 -4.94 -14.14 -14.19
CA PHE A 187 -3.51 -14.21 -13.89
C PHE A 187 -3.08 -15.49 -13.18
N ARG A 188 -4.01 -16.26 -12.58
CA ARG A 188 -3.70 -17.57 -11.97
C ARG A 188 -3.62 -18.72 -12.97
N ILE A 189 -4.11 -18.51 -14.18
CA ILE A 189 -4.21 -19.54 -15.23
C ILE A 189 -3.13 -19.33 -16.29
N ASP A 190 -2.95 -18.09 -16.75
CA ASP A 190 -2.02 -17.73 -17.82
C ASP A 190 -1.54 -16.27 -17.68
N SER A 191 -0.34 -16.00 -18.19
CA SER A 191 0.26 -14.68 -18.34
C SER A 191 -0.14 -13.95 -19.64
N ALA A 192 -0.92 -14.59 -20.53
CA ALA A 192 -1.30 -14.05 -21.83
C ALA A 192 -1.94 -12.65 -21.74
N LEU A 193 -2.83 -12.40 -20.78
CA LEU A 193 -3.39 -11.05 -20.57
C LEU A 193 -2.35 -10.03 -20.12
N LEU A 194 -1.34 -10.43 -19.35
CA LEU A 194 -0.26 -9.52 -18.94
C LEU A 194 0.57 -9.07 -20.15
N LYS A 195 0.76 -9.95 -21.14
CA LYS A 195 1.38 -9.60 -22.42
C LYS A 195 0.57 -8.58 -23.21
N GLU A 196 -0.75 -8.70 -23.20
CA GLU A 196 -1.65 -7.70 -23.81
C GLU A 196 -1.55 -6.36 -23.07
N ILE A 197 -1.54 -6.39 -21.74
CA ILE A 197 -1.41 -5.19 -20.90
C ILE A 197 -0.08 -4.47 -21.12
N ASP A 198 1.00 -5.18 -21.42
CA ASP A 198 2.31 -4.58 -21.69
C ASP A 198 2.37 -3.82 -23.04
N LYS A 199 1.34 -3.92 -23.89
CA LYS A 199 1.26 -3.14 -25.13
C LYS A 199 1.14 -1.64 -24.81
N PRO A 200 1.78 -0.75 -25.59
CA PRO A 200 1.78 0.69 -25.30
C PRO A 200 0.37 1.32 -25.35
N LYS A 201 -0.49 0.80 -26.23
CA LYS A 201 -1.84 1.30 -26.47
C LYS A 201 -2.87 0.73 -25.50
N ASP A 202 -2.51 -0.27 -24.70
CA ASP A 202 -3.44 -0.90 -23.77
C ASP A 202 -3.99 0.15 -22.78
N ARG A 203 -5.29 0.03 -22.48
CA ARG A 203 -6.03 0.96 -21.62
C ARG A 203 -6.32 0.39 -20.24
N THR A 204 -6.04 -0.90 -20.01
CA THR A 204 -6.38 -1.62 -18.78
C THR A 204 -5.93 -0.90 -17.51
N ILE A 205 -4.65 -0.49 -17.44
CA ILE A 205 -4.09 0.22 -16.27
C ILE A 205 -4.78 1.57 -16.05
N LYS A 206 -5.09 2.29 -17.13
CA LYS A 206 -5.75 3.60 -17.08
C LYS A 206 -7.19 3.47 -16.58
N ILE A 207 -7.90 2.44 -17.05
CA ILE A 207 -9.28 2.11 -16.64
C ILE A 207 -9.32 1.77 -15.15
N MET A 208 -8.45 0.88 -14.67
CA MET A 208 -8.42 0.54 -13.23
C MET A 208 -8.02 1.72 -12.36
N SER A 209 -7.10 2.56 -12.81
CA SER A 209 -6.78 3.79 -12.08
C SER A 209 -7.98 4.75 -12.05
N ARG A 210 -8.70 4.91 -13.16
CA ARG A 210 -9.94 5.68 -13.22
C ARG A 210 -10.96 5.09 -12.24
N PHE A 211 -11.21 3.79 -12.25
CA PHE A 211 -12.12 3.12 -11.31
C PHE A 211 -11.74 3.41 -9.87
N LEU A 212 -10.45 3.28 -9.52
CA LEU A 212 -9.93 3.60 -8.20
C LEU A 212 -10.23 5.05 -7.76
N MET A 213 -10.23 6.02 -8.69
CA MET A 213 -10.54 7.43 -8.38
C MET A 213 -12.02 7.69 -8.08
N TYR A 214 -12.91 6.78 -8.52
CA TYR A 214 -14.36 6.83 -8.29
C TYR A 214 -14.84 5.77 -7.30
N SER A 215 -13.92 5.01 -6.69
CA SER A 215 -14.29 4.05 -5.65
C SER A 215 -14.90 4.74 -4.45
N VAL A 216 -16.04 4.20 -4.01
CA VAL A 216 -16.76 4.67 -2.82
C VAL A 216 -16.79 3.64 -1.71
N ASN A 217 -16.61 2.35 -2.06
CA ASN A 217 -16.70 1.24 -1.12
C ASN A 217 -15.32 0.60 -0.89
N PRO A 218 -15.11 -0.08 0.25
CA PRO A 218 -13.85 -0.78 0.48
C PRO A 218 -13.59 -1.92 -0.53
N GLY A 219 -14.67 -2.54 -1.05
CA GLY A 219 -14.57 -3.67 -1.95
C GLY A 219 -14.03 -3.31 -3.33
N ASP A 220 -14.57 -2.27 -3.99
CA ASP A 220 -14.09 -1.85 -5.30
C ASP A 220 -12.72 -1.20 -5.23
N PHE A 221 -12.42 -0.44 -4.17
CA PHE A 221 -11.08 0.05 -3.89
C PHE A 221 -10.06 -1.10 -3.78
N MET A 222 -10.36 -2.11 -2.95
CA MET A 222 -9.46 -3.23 -2.68
C MET A 222 -9.15 -4.02 -3.95
N VAL A 223 -10.17 -4.42 -4.70
CA VAL A 223 -10.00 -5.24 -5.91
C VAL A 223 -9.20 -4.48 -6.98
N ASN A 224 -9.46 -3.18 -7.17
CA ASN A 224 -8.64 -2.36 -8.08
C ASN A 224 -7.18 -2.28 -7.62
N CYS A 225 -6.93 -2.12 -6.32
CA CYS A 225 -5.57 -2.10 -5.79
C CYS A 225 -4.86 -3.45 -5.92
N GLU A 226 -5.55 -4.58 -5.73
CA GLU A 226 -4.97 -5.92 -5.89
C GLU A 226 -4.56 -6.18 -7.34
N ALA A 227 -5.45 -5.90 -8.30
CA ALA A 227 -5.15 -6.08 -9.71
C ALA A 227 -4.01 -5.16 -10.18
N LEU A 228 -4.02 -3.87 -9.81
CA LEU A 228 -2.94 -2.94 -10.12
C LEU A 228 -1.62 -3.37 -9.49
N ARG A 229 -1.64 -3.82 -8.23
CA ARG A 229 -0.44 -4.32 -7.55
C ARG A 229 0.14 -5.53 -8.26
N GLU A 230 -0.69 -6.49 -8.69
CA GLU A 230 -0.21 -7.65 -9.44
C GLU A 230 0.42 -7.24 -10.77
N ILE A 231 -0.08 -6.20 -11.44
CA ILE A 231 0.56 -5.69 -12.66
C ILE A 231 1.90 -5.02 -12.36
N VAL A 232 1.99 -4.24 -11.28
CA VAL A 232 3.20 -3.49 -10.87
C VAL A 232 4.27 -4.41 -10.28
N GLU A 233 3.88 -5.42 -9.54
CA GLU A 233 4.80 -6.35 -8.89
C GLU A 233 4.13 -7.73 -8.86
N PRO A 234 4.19 -8.47 -9.98
CA PRO A 234 3.61 -9.80 -10.07
C PRO A 234 4.16 -10.71 -8.97
N ARG A 235 3.26 -11.44 -8.31
CA ARG A 235 3.58 -12.35 -7.20
C ARG A 235 2.96 -13.72 -7.38
N MET A 236 2.02 -13.85 -8.31
CA MET A 236 1.38 -15.11 -8.62
C MET A 236 2.10 -15.81 -9.78
N GLU A 237 2.09 -17.14 -9.79
CA GLU A 237 2.39 -17.87 -11.03
C GLU A 237 1.13 -17.96 -11.90
N PRO A 238 1.25 -17.88 -13.24
CA PRO A 238 2.48 -17.75 -14.04
C PRO A 238 2.99 -16.31 -14.30
N THR A 239 2.33 -15.27 -13.75
CA THR A 239 2.68 -13.86 -14.03
C THR A 239 4.05 -13.44 -13.50
N PHE A 240 4.50 -14.01 -12.38
CA PHE A 240 5.84 -13.84 -11.83
C PHE A 240 6.91 -14.31 -12.83
N THR A 241 6.86 -15.59 -13.25
CA THR A 241 7.78 -16.17 -14.24
C THR A 241 7.79 -15.38 -15.56
N TYR A 242 6.61 -14.94 -16.02
CA TYR A 242 6.53 -14.09 -17.21
C TYR A 242 7.31 -12.79 -17.02
N ARG A 243 7.16 -12.13 -15.87
CA ARG A 243 7.80 -10.84 -15.61
C ARG A 243 9.31 -10.93 -15.45
N GLU A 244 9.83 -12.04 -14.90
CA GLU A 244 11.28 -12.29 -14.84
C GLU A 244 11.91 -12.35 -16.24
N SER A 245 11.22 -13.00 -17.19
CA SER A 245 11.68 -13.14 -18.58
C SER A 245 11.31 -11.95 -19.48
N HIS A 246 10.32 -11.14 -19.09
CA HIS A 246 9.84 -9.99 -19.86
C HIS A 246 9.79 -8.71 -19.00
N PRO A 247 10.94 -8.07 -18.73
CA PRO A 247 10.99 -6.80 -18.02
C PRO A 247 10.17 -5.71 -18.71
N ARG A 248 9.42 -4.93 -17.91
CA ARG A 248 8.52 -3.89 -18.43
C ARG A 248 9.28 -2.77 -19.15
N LYS A 249 8.92 -2.54 -20.42
CA LYS A 249 9.43 -1.42 -21.22
C LYS A 249 8.85 -0.06 -20.79
N TYR A 250 7.55 -0.01 -20.51
CA TYR A 250 6.82 1.24 -20.23
C TYR A 250 6.61 1.48 -18.73
N SER A 251 6.51 2.76 -18.32
CA SER A 251 6.18 3.13 -16.95
C SER A 251 4.73 2.77 -16.61
N VAL A 252 4.55 1.97 -15.56
CA VAL A 252 3.21 1.66 -15.04
C VAL A 252 2.64 2.88 -14.32
N VAL A 253 3.48 3.62 -13.59
CA VAL A 253 3.07 4.83 -12.87
C VAL A 253 2.56 5.89 -13.84
N ALA A 254 3.22 6.10 -14.98
CA ALA A 254 2.72 7.01 -16.02
C ALA A 254 1.31 6.63 -16.49
N ARG A 255 1.08 5.35 -16.78
CA ARG A 255 -0.23 4.84 -17.23
C ARG A 255 -1.30 4.87 -16.14
N ILE A 256 -0.92 4.71 -14.87
CA ILE A 256 -1.83 4.96 -13.75
C ILE A 256 -2.24 6.43 -13.76
N LEU A 257 -1.29 7.36 -13.84
CA LEU A 257 -1.60 8.79 -13.84
C LEU A 257 -2.46 9.22 -15.03
N GLU A 258 -2.30 8.64 -16.21
CA GLU A 258 -3.18 8.88 -17.37
C GLU A 258 -4.65 8.48 -17.11
N GLY A 259 -4.91 7.55 -16.19
CA GLY A 259 -6.26 7.19 -15.76
C GLY A 259 -6.93 8.21 -14.82
N VAL A 260 -6.13 9.12 -14.26
CA VAL A 260 -6.59 10.14 -13.32
C VAL A 260 -6.98 11.39 -14.12
N LYS A 261 -8.18 11.93 -13.88
CA LYS A 261 -8.64 13.19 -14.51
C LYS A 261 -7.54 14.25 -14.34
N GLY A 262 -7.02 14.85 -15.41
CA GLY A 262 -5.97 15.87 -15.33
C GLY A 262 -4.55 15.36 -15.08
N GLU A 263 -4.35 14.03 -15.11
CA GLU A 263 -3.04 13.36 -15.18
C GLU A 263 -2.02 13.73 -14.10
N SER A 264 -2.52 14.10 -12.91
CA SER A 264 -1.73 14.65 -11.82
C SER A 264 -1.50 13.63 -10.72
N ALA A 265 -0.23 13.46 -10.35
CA ALA A 265 0.15 12.66 -9.19
C ALA A 265 -0.42 13.21 -7.87
N ASP A 266 -0.49 14.53 -7.68
CA ASP A 266 -1.05 15.13 -6.46
C ASP A 266 -2.53 14.75 -6.26
N MET A 267 -3.30 14.73 -7.34
CA MET A 267 -4.71 14.35 -7.30
C MET A 267 -4.89 12.86 -7.06
N PHE A 268 -4.07 12.02 -7.68
CA PHE A 268 -4.04 10.59 -7.38
C PHE A 268 -3.80 10.35 -5.88
N LEU A 269 -2.75 10.99 -5.32
CA LEU A 269 -2.39 10.83 -3.92
C LEU A 269 -3.45 11.40 -2.97
N SER A 270 -4.08 12.53 -3.33
CA SER A 270 -5.19 13.09 -2.55
C SER A 270 -6.40 12.17 -2.54
N LYS A 271 -6.70 11.50 -3.66
CA LYS A 271 -7.78 10.52 -3.75
C LYS A 271 -7.46 9.24 -3.01
N LEU A 272 -6.21 8.76 -3.08
CA LEU A 272 -5.74 7.61 -2.29
C LEU A 272 -5.78 7.90 -0.78
N ALA A 273 -5.49 9.13 -0.37
CA ALA A 273 -5.49 9.56 1.04
C ALA A 273 -6.89 9.55 1.69
N GLY A 274 -7.96 9.77 0.91
CA GLY A 274 -9.34 9.78 1.41
C GLY A 274 -9.74 8.44 2.06
N PRO A 275 -9.72 7.33 1.31
CA PRO A 275 -10.00 6.01 1.85
C PRO A 275 -9.08 5.60 3.02
N LEU A 276 -7.80 6.01 3.00
CA LEU A 276 -6.88 5.76 4.12
C LEU A 276 -7.32 6.41 5.45
N ASN A 277 -8.03 7.54 5.39
CA ASN A 277 -8.61 8.20 6.57
C ASN A 277 -9.99 7.64 6.96
N GLY A 278 -10.67 6.98 6.04
CA GLY A 278 -12.00 6.42 6.25
C GLY A 278 -12.03 5.16 7.12
N PHE A 279 -13.24 4.65 7.34
CA PHE A 279 -13.49 3.34 7.97
C PHE A 279 -13.38 2.21 6.94
N MET A 280 -12.23 2.12 6.27
CA MET A 280 -11.95 0.95 5.43
C MET A 280 -11.60 -0.26 6.29
N SER A 281 -11.95 -1.46 5.79
CA SER A 281 -11.49 -2.71 6.39
C SER A 281 -9.96 -2.80 6.37
N GLY A 282 -9.38 -3.48 7.37
CA GLY A 282 -7.92 -3.67 7.46
C GLY A 282 -7.31 -4.30 6.21
N ARG A 283 -8.04 -5.18 5.50
CA ARG A 283 -7.59 -5.76 4.23
C ARG A 283 -7.46 -4.71 3.13
N ALA A 284 -8.48 -3.88 2.91
CA ALA A 284 -8.45 -2.86 1.86
C ALA A 284 -7.34 -1.83 2.08
N LEU A 285 -7.12 -1.42 3.34
CA LEU A 285 -6.01 -0.55 3.73
C LEU A 285 -4.65 -1.17 3.41
N ARG A 286 -4.42 -2.44 3.81
CA ARG A 286 -3.17 -3.15 3.51
C ARG A 286 -2.89 -3.21 2.02
N THR A 287 -3.90 -3.51 1.20
CA THR A 287 -3.74 -3.55 -0.25
C THR A 287 -3.39 -2.18 -0.83
N GLY A 288 -4.07 -1.11 -0.41
CA GLY A 288 -3.76 0.26 -0.87
C GLY A 288 -2.33 0.69 -0.51
N LEU A 289 -1.88 0.38 0.71
CA LEU A 289 -0.50 0.65 1.15
C LEU A 289 0.53 -0.16 0.35
N HIS A 290 0.25 -1.43 0.08
CA HIS A 290 1.11 -2.26 -0.77
C HIS A 290 1.20 -1.73 -2.20
N LEU A 291 0.09 -1.30 -2.81
CA LEU A 291 0.11 -0.67 -4.13
C LEU A 291 1.03 0.56 -4.13
N LEU A 292 0.93 1.43 -3.12
CA LEU A 292 1.79 2.61 -3.00
C LEU A 292 3.28 2.23 -2.89
N ILE A 293 3.62 1.19 -2.12
CA ILE A 293 4.99 0.66 -2.03
C ILE A 293 5.48 0.17 -3.40
N SER A 294 4.69 -0.64 -4.10
CA SER A 294 5.06 -1.19 -5.40
C SER A 294 5.23 -0.08 -6.45
N MET A 295 4.37 0.95 -6.45
CA MET A 295 4.52 2.12 -7.32
C MET A 295 5.78 2.93 -7.03
N LEU A 296 6.10 3.16 -5.75
CA LEU A 296 7.33 3.85 -5.33
C LEU A 296 8.59 3.07 -5.76
N ALA A 297 8.56 1.74 -5.62
CA ALA A 297 9.65 0.89 -6.06
C ALA A 297 9.85 0.93 -7.58
N ASP A 298 8.78 0.80 -8.38
CA ASP A 298 8.86 0.88 -9.86
C ASP A 298 9.38 2.25 -10.32
N ALA A 299 8.83 3.34 -9.78
CA ALA A 299 9.28 4.70 -10.12
C ALA A 299 10.75 4.92 -9.74
N SER A 300 11.18 4.44 -8.57
CA SER A 300 12.56 4.55 -8.11
C SER A 300 13.56 3.80 -9.00
N ILE A 301 13.21 2.59 -9.46
CA ILE A 301 14.03 1.81 -10.39
C ILE A 301 14.19 2.55 -11.72
N ARG A 302 13.10 3.11 -12.26
CA ARG A 302 13.11 3.85 -13.54
C ARG A 302 13.89 5.16 -13.46
N CYS A 303 13.82 5.85 -12.32
CA CYS A 303 14.63 7.04 -12.09
C CYS A 303 16.14 6.74 -12.07
N LYS A 304 16.55 5.52 -11.70
CA LYS A 304 17.97 5.10 -11.71
C LYS A 304 18.46 4.68 -13.09
N SER A 305 17.61 4.06 -13.92
CA SER A 305 18.04 3.54 -15.23
C SER A 305 18.36 4.66 -16.22
N THR A 306 17.65 5.78 -16.17
CA THR A 306 17.90 6.96 -17.02
C THR A 306 19.26 7.63 -16.77
N GLN A 307 19.92 7.35 -15.64
CA GLN A 307 21.24 7.91 -15.32
C GLN A 307 22.40 7.19 -16.00
N LYS A 308 22.23 5.93 -16.45
CA LYS A 308 23.35 5.12 -16.95
C LYS A 308 23.64 5.27 -18.45
N SER A 309 22.75 5.88 -19.24
CA SER A 309 22.87 5.96 -20.70
C SER A 309 23.74 7.11 -21.23
N GLY A 310 24.26 8.00 -20.36
CA GLY A 310 25.21 9.05 -20.73
C GLY A 310 26.65 8.63 -20.49
N SER A 311 27.22 7.78 -21.34
CA SER A 311 28.62 7.34 -21.26
C SER A 311 29.59 8.22 -22.06
N GLY A 312 29.25 9.48 -22.30
CA GLY A 312 30.19 10.47 -22.84
C GLY A 312 31.21 10.84 -21.76
N SER A 313 32.50 10.75 -22.09
CA SER A 313 33.66 10.83 -21.19
C SER A 313 33.93 12.18 -20.52
N ASP A 314 32.95 13.07 -20.41
CA ASP A 314 33.13 14.35 -19.71
C ASP A 314 32.85 14.19 -18.21
N GLU A 315 33.94 13.90 -17.49
CA GLU A 315 34.06 13.54 -16.08
C GLU A 315 33.58 14.62 -15.07
N LYS A 316 32.90 15.69 -15.54
CA LYS A 316 32.40 16.79 -14.71
C LYS A 316 30.91 17.09 -14.82
N GLU A 317 30.16 16.38 -15.67
CA GLU A 317 28.70 16.47 -15.58
C GLU A 317 28.21 15.77 -14.31
N LYS A 318 27.92 16.59 -13.29
CA LYS A 318 27.16 16.17 -12.10
C LYS A 318 25.98 15.34 -12.60
N LYS A 319 25.85 14.09 -12.12
CA LYS A 319 24.70 13.21 -12.34
C LYS A 319 23.44 13.89 -11.78
N VAL A 320 22.90 14.84 -12.51
CA VAL A 320 21.65 15.53 -12.16
C VAL A 320 20.55 14.55 -12.49
N PHE A 321 19.78 14.19 -11.47
CA PHE A 321 18.52 13.49 -11.62
C PHE A 321 17.67 14.22 -12.67
N LYS A 322 17.44 13.62 -13.83
CA LYS A 322 16.57 14.20 -14.85
C LYS A 322 15.15 14.21 -14.29
N ARG A 323 14.65 15.41 -13.97
CA ARG A 323 13.31 15.63 -13.40
C ARG A 323 12.16 15.42 -14.39
N GLU A 324 12.47 14.92 -15.58
CA GLU A 324 11.50 14.79 -16.67
C GLU A 324 10.84 13.42 -16.62
N GLY A 325 9.53 13.39 -16.87
CA GLY A 325 8.72 12.18 -16.92
C GLY A 325 7.83 11.95 -15.69
N LYS A 326 6.80 11.14 -15.90
CA LYS A 326 5.73 10.86 -14.93
C LYS A 326 6.22 10.11 -13.68
N ASP A 327 7.26 9.28 -13.78
CA ASP A 327 7.85 8.59 -12.62
C ASP A 327 8.47 9.59 -11.62
N SER A 328 9.25 10.54 -12.13
CA SER A 328 9.86 11.63 -11.36
C SER A 328 8.79 12.55 -10.77
N GLU A 329 7.76 12.89 -11.55
CA GLU A 329 6.61 13.68 -11.10
C GLU A 329 5.90 13.00 -9.92
N PHE A 330 5.63 11.69 -10.04
CA PHE A 330 5.00 10.90 -8.99
C PHE A 330 5.83 10.87 -7.70
N VAL A 331 7.13 10.59 -7.80
CA VAL A 331 8.05 10.60 -6.65
C VAL A 331 8.04 11.96 -5.95
N LEU A 332 8.14 13.05 -6.71
CA LEU A 332 8.10 14.40 -6.16
C LEU A 332 6.75 14.74 -5.52
N ALA A 333 5.64 14.29 -6.10
CA ALA A 333 4.31 14.46 -5.51
C ALA A 333 4.19 13.71 -4.17
N VAL A 334 4.67 12.47 -4.07
CA VAL A 334 4.70 11.72 -2.79
C VAL A 334 5.53 12.46 -1.75
N LEU A 335 6.72 12.95 -2.11
CA LEU A 335 7.60 13.70 -1.21
C LEU A 335 6.94 14.98 -0.67
N ARG A 336 6.11 15.63 -1.48
CA ARG A 336 5.54 16.95 -1.20
C ARG A 336 4.10 16.90 -0.68
N SER A 337 3.42 15.76 -0.75
CA SER A 337 2.01 15.63 -0.38
C SER A 337 1.79 15.59 1.12
N ASN A 338 1.56 16.76 1.73
CA ASN A 338 1.20 16.86 3.13
C ASN A 338 -0.12 16.12 3.46
N VAL A 339 -1.07 16.08 2.51
CA VAL A 339 -2.35 15.37 2.67
C VAL A 339 -2.12 13.87 2.84
N LEU A 340 -1.28 13.27 1.97
CA LEU A 340 -0.93 11.85 2.07
C LEU A 340 -0.25 11.55 3.41
N TRP A 341 0.79 12.30 3.77
CA TRP A 341 1.55 12.04 5.00
C TRP A 341 0.70 12.21 6.26
N LYS A 342 -0.16 13.23 6.32
CA LYS A 342 -1.11 13.39 7.44
C LYS A 342 -2.01 12.17 7.57
N SER A 343 -2.49 11.66 6.44
CA SER A 343 -3.38 10.50 6.41
C SER A 343 -2.66 9.23 6.86
N LEU A 344 -1.43 9.01 6.38
CA LEU A 344 -0.60 7.88 6.81
C LEU A 344 -0.26 7.93 8.30
N PHE A 345 0.12 9.10 8.84
CA PHE A 345 0.48 9.21 10.25
C PHE A 345 -0.73 9.23 11.18
N PHE A 346 -1.87 9.74 10.72
CA PHE A 346 -3.14 9.55 11.41
C PHE A 346 -3.50 8.06 11.51
N LEU A 347 -3.43 7.33 10.39
CA LEU A 347 -3.67 5.89 10.34
C LEU A 347 -2.69 5.11 11.23
N LEU A 348 -1.41 5.50 11.27
CA LEU A 348 -0.41 4.90 12.15
C LEU A 348 -0.74 5.09 13.64
N GLY A 349 -1.16 6.29 14.05
CA GLY A 349 -1.60 6.55 15.42
C GLY A 349 -2.90 5.82 15.79
N ARG A 350 -3.85 5.73 14.85
CA ARG A 350 -5.07 4.93 15.01
C ARG A 350 -4.72 3.45 15.19
N ALA A 351 -3.89 2.89 14.30
CA ALA A 351 -3.40 1.52 14.38
C ALA A 351 -2.76 1.19 15.74
N ALA A 352 -1.90 2.07 16.23
CA ALA A 352 -1.29 1.93 17.54
C ALA A 352 -2.32 1.94 18.69
N THR A 353 -3.35 2.77 18.58
CA THR A 353 -4.40 2.85 19.61
C THR A 353 -5.23 1.57 19.68
N HIS A 354 -5.70 1.03 18.54
CA HIS A 354 -6.48 -0.21 18.53
C HIS A 354 -5.65 -1.44 18.92
N ALA A 355 -4.39 -1.53 18.48
CA ALA A 355 -3.51 -2.63 18.88
C ALA A 355 -3.33 -2.69 20.41
N SER A 356 -3.35 -1.53 21.08
CA SER A 356 -3.29 -1.47 22.54
C SER A 356 -4.58 -1.94 23.24
N LEU A 357 -5.70 -1.98 22.52
CA LEU A 357 -7.01 -2.44 22.99
C LEU A 357 -7.31 -3.91 22.66
N GLN A 358 -6.40 -4.61 21.97
CA GLN A 358 -6.57 -6.00 21.50
C GLN A 358 -7.78 -6.20 20.58
N GLU A 359 -8.18 -5.17 19.81
CA GLU A 359 -9.24 -5.32 18.81
C GLU A 359 -8.68 -6.02 17.55
N GLU A 360 -9.27 -7.16 17.18
CA GLU A 360 -8.75 -8.11 16.18
C GLU A 360 -8.64 -7.55 14.74
N GLU A 361 -9.19 -6.37 14.45
CA GLU A 361 -9.39 -5.94 13.06
C GLU A 361 -8.26 -5.08 12.47
N MET A 362 -7.43 -4.42 13.29
CA MET A 362 -6.36 -3.55 12.80
C MET A 362 -4.98 -4.11 13.10
N ASP A 363 -4.48 -4.84 12.09
CA ASP A 363 -3.24 -5.62 12.13
C ASP A 363 -1.98 -4.73 12.16
N ASP A 364 -1.06 -5.10 13.05
CA ASP A 364 0.35 -4.69 13.15
C ASP A 364 1.08 -4.51 11.81
N THR A 365 0.67 -5.28 10.81
CA THR A 365 1.07 -5.15 9.42
C THR A 365 0.90 -3.72 8.89
N ILE A 366 -0.20 -3.03 9.20
CA ILE A 366 -0.44 -1.65 8.75
C ILE A 366 0.64 -0.70 9.29
N MET A 367 0.98 -0.82 10.58
CA MET A 367 2.03 0.01 11.19
C MET A 367 3.37 -0.19 10.49
N SER A 368 3.75 -1.45 10.25
CA SER A 368 5.02 -1.77 9.56
C SER A 368 5.04 -1.25 8.12
N LEU A 369 3.93 -1.33 7.39
CA LEU A 369 3.82 -0.81 6.02
C LEU A 369 3.97 0.71 5.96
N ILE A 370 3.37 1.46 6.89
CA ILE A 370 3.49 2.92 6.93
C ILE A 370 4.93 3.34 7.27
N ILE A 371 5.55 2.66 8.24
CA ILE A 371 6.96 2.89 8.58
C ILE A 371 7.86 2.55 7.38
N ARG A 372 7.54 1.49 6.63
CA ARG A 372 8.25 1.11 5.40
C ARG A 372 8.13 2.18 4.32
N ILE A 373 6.92 2.65 4.01
CA ILE A 373 6.70 3.75 3.05
C ILE A 373 7.53 4.97 3.45
N THR A 374 7.53 5.33 4.74
CA THR A 374 8.31 6.45 5.26
C THR A 374 9.81 6.23 5.04
N GLY A 375 10.33 5.03 5.38
CA GLY A 375 11.73 4.68 5.20
C GLY A 375 12.17 4.68 3.74
N ASP A 376 11.38 4.06 2.85
CA ASP A 376 11.65 3.99 1.42
C ASP A 376 11.70 5.39 0.80
N VAL A 377 10.76 6.27 1.16
CA VAL A 377 10.73 7.65 0.66
C VAL A 377 11.89 8.48 1.20
N VAL A 378 12.21 8.40 2.50
CA VAL A 378 13.34 9.12 3.09
C VAL A 378 14.67 8.66 2.48
N MET A 379 14.85 7.35 2.31
CA MET A 379 16.06 6.79 1.68
C MET A 379 16.18 7.22 0.22
N MET A 380 15.09 7.12 -0.54
CA MET A 380 15.03 7.59 -1.92
C MET A 380 15.41 9.07 -2.02
N CYS A 381 14.84 9.92 -1.16
CA CYS A 381 15.15 11.34 -1.13
C CYS A 381 16.62 11.60 -0.79
N HIS A 382 17.14 10.91 0.22
CA HIS A 382 18.53 11.04 0.66
C HIS A 382 19.54 10.65 -0.42
N VAL A 383 19.28 9.57 -1.16
CA VAL A 383 20.19 9.03 -2.17
C VAL A 383 20.05 9.76 -3.50
N MET A 384 18.82 10.01 -3.95
CA MET A 384 18.54 10.45 -5.32
C MET A 384 18.13 11.92 -5.44
N LEU A 385 17.57 12.52 -4.38
CA LEU A 385 16.96 13.86 -4.42
C LEU A 385 17.41 14.71 -3.23
N LYS A 386 18.72 14.84 -3.05
CA LYS A 386 19.32 15.53 -1.88
C LYS A 386 18.75 16.94 -1.67
N ASP A 387 18.46 17.66 -2.75
CA ASP A 387 17.90 19.02 -2.70
C ASP A 387 16.46 19.07 -2.18
N GLU A 388 15.71 17.95 -2.24
CA GLU A 388 14.36 17.83 -1.69
C GLU A 388 14.35 17.32 -0.25
N SER A 389 15.52 16.94 0.31
CA SER A 389 15.60 16.35 1.65
C SER A 389 15.08 17.31 2.72
N GLU A 390 15.52 18.58 2.73
CA GLU A 390 15.00 19.58 3.68
C GLU A 390 13.48 19.69 3.60
N ARG A 391 12.93 19.82 2.38
CA ARG A 391 11.49 19.95 2.16
C ARG A 391 10.73 18.73 2.65
N LEU A 392 11.20 17.52 2.36
CA LEU A 392 10.59 16.28 2.85
C LEU A 392 10.55 16.28 4.39
N LEU A 393 11.65 16.61 5.06
CA LEU A 393 11.70 16.64 6.52
C LEU A 393 10.68 17.59 7.12
N ILE A 394 10.52 18.76 6.52
CA ILE A 394 9.50 19.75 6.92
C ILE A 394 8.10 19.17 6.71
N THR A 395 7.82 18.57 5.54
CA THR A 395 6.54 17.93 5.24
C THR A 395 6.21 16.84 6.27
N LEU A 396 7.10 15.87 6.49
CA LEU A 396 6.90 14.76 7.44
C LEU A 396 6.70 15.27 8.87
N THR A 397 7.48 16.27 9.28
CA THR A 397 7.33 16.90 10.59
C THR A 397 5.97 17.56 10.75
N SER A 398 5.56 18.37 9.76
CA SER A 398 4.27 19.06 9.76
C SER A 398 3.07 18.12 9.67
N ALA A 399 3.27 16.93 9.11
CA ALA A 399 2.27 15.88 9.00
C ALA A 399 2.09 15.07 10.29
N GLY A 400 2.90 15.31 11.33
CA GLY A 400 2.76 14.66 12.64
C GLY A 400 3.55 13.36 12.80
N MET A 401 4.56 13.09 11.96
CA MET A 401 5.37 11.86 12.00
C MET A 401 5.84 11.48 13.41
N PHE A 402 6.44 12.44 14.14
CA PHE A 402 7.00 12.17 15.47
C PHE A 402 5.93 11.78 16.50
N ALA A 403 4.73 12.35 16.43
CA ALA A 403 3.65 11.99 17.35
C ALA A 403 3.13 10.57 17.05
N ALA A 404 2.97 10.23 15.76
CA ALA A 404 2.54 8.90 15.34
C ALA A 404 3.59 7.82 15.69
N PHE A 405 4.88 8.09 15.47
CA PHE A 405 5.95 7.15 15.79
C PHE A 405 6.10 6.92 17.29
N ASP A 406 5.92 7.96 18.11
CA ASP A 406 5.97 7.89 19.57
C ASP A 406 4.83 7.04 20.16
N GLN A 407 3.71 6.91 19.44
CA GLN A 407 2.61 6.02 19.77
C GLN A 407 2.84 4.59 19.26
N ALA A 408 3.28 4.44 18.01
CA ALA A 408 3.36 3.15 17.32
C ALA A 408 4.60 2.31 17.68
N LEU A 409 5.78 2.91 17.77
CA LEU A 409 7.03 2.16 17.99
C LEU A 409 7.07 1.34 19.29
N PRO A 410 6.49 1.78 20.43
CA PRO A 410 6.36 0.92 21.61
C PRO A 410 5.61 -0.39 21.38
N ILE A 411 4.77 -0.47 20.36
CA ILE A 411 3.95 -1.64 20.02
C ILE A 411 4.65 -2.46 18.93
N CYS A 412 4.97 -1.82 17.80
CA CYS A 412 5.42 -2.53 16.60
C CYS A 412 6.95 -2.64 16.46
N GLY A 413 7.74 -2.06 17.36
CA GLY A 413 9.18 -1.98 17.16
C GLY A 413 9.95 -3.29 17.40
N THR A 414 9.29 -4.34 17.89
CA THR A 414 9.83 -5.71 17.91
C THR A 414 9.78 -6.40 16.55
N TYR A 415 9.03 -5.88 15.56
CA TYR A 415 8.98 -6.52 14.25
C TYR A 415 10.32 -6.42 13.53
N ASN A 416 10.72 -7.52 12.90
CA ASN A 416 12.06 -7.73 12.37
C ASN A 416 12.60 -6.56 11.52
N ASP A 417 11.74 -5.91 10.73
CA ASP A 417 12.16 -4.84 9.81
C ASP A 417 12.03 -3.43 10.39
N VAL A 418 11.27 -3.24 11.47
CA VAL A 418 10.97 -1.89 11.98
C VAL A 418 12.23 -1.16 12.46
N PRO A 419 13.14 -1.76 13.24
CA PRO A 419 14.39 -1.09 13.64
C PRO A 419 15.27 -0.66 12.47
N LYS A 420 15.36 -1.50 11.42
CA LYS A 420 16.06 -1.16 10.17
C LYS A 420 15.44 0.06 9.50
N LEU A 421 14.12 0.09 9.39
CA LEU A 421 13.39 1.21 8.79
C LEU A 421 13.53 2.48 9.64
N VAL A 422 13.48 2.38 10.96
CA VAL A 422 13.71 3.52 11.88
C VAL A 422 15.12 4.09 11.71
N THR A 423 16.14 3.23 11.61
CA THR A 423 17.53 3.64 11.31
C THR A 423 17.62 4.38 9.97
N THR A 424 16.95 3.83 8.95
CA THR A 424 16.84 4.37 7.59
C THR A 424 16.19 5.75 7.57
N ILE A 425 15.26 6.01 8.49
CA ILE A 425 14.57 7.30 8.63
C ILE A 425 15.44 8.29 9.40
N PHE A 426 15.88 7.97 10.63
CA PHE A 426 16.50 8.97 11.50
C PHE A 426 17.94 9.31 11.13
N THR A 427 18.66 8.44 10.42
CA THR A 427 20.05 8.73 10.01
C THR A 427 20.11 9.89 9.00
N PRO A 428 19.33 9.90 7.89
CA PRO A 428 19.23 11.06 7.02
C PRO A 428 18.72 12.32 7.71
N PHE A 429 17.76 12.21 8.63
CA PHE A 429 17.28 13.35 9.42
C PHE A 429 18.45 14.00 10.19
N HIS A 430 19.21 13.20 10.93
CA HIS A 430 20.37 13.69 11.69
C HIS A 430 21.37 14.41 10.77
N GLN A 431 21.71 13.81 9.63
CA GLN A 431 22.65 14.42 8.69
C GLN A 431 22.16 15.76 8.14
N GLN A 432 20.87 15.87 7.82
CA GLN A 432 20.29 17.12 7.31
C GLN A 432 20.21 18.21 8.38
N VAL A 433 19.84 17.86 9.62
CA VAL A 433 19.79 18.79 10.75
C VAL A 433 21.17 19.33 11.11
N THR A 434 22.20 18.50 11.00
CA THR A 434 23.59 18.92 11.22
C THR A 434 24.05 19.91 10.16
N ARG A 435 23.58 19.77 8.91
CA ARG A 435 23.91 20.67 7.79
C ARG A 435 23.05 21.93 7.72
N ASN A 436 21.82 21.87 8.21
CA ASN A 436 20.86 22.96 8.08
C ASN A 436 20.28 23.37 9.45
N PRO A 437 20.77 24.49 10.03
CA PRO A 437 20.29 25.01 11.31
C PRO A 437 18.78 25.34 11.34
N ARG A 438 18.14 25.65 10.20
CA ARG A 438 16.70 25.96 10.15
C ARG A 438 15.86 24.76 10.57
N LEU A 439 16.29 23.55 10.21
CA LEU A 439 15.61 22.31 10.60
C LEU A 439 15.63 22.09 12.12
N ARG A 440 16.65 22.58 12.84
CA ARG A 440 16.68 22.50 14.31
C ARG A 440 15.50 23.25 14.91
N ALA A 441 15.20 24.46 14.42
CA ALA A 441 14.07 25.24 14.90
C ALA A 441 12.72 24.53 14.67
N ILE A 442 12.57 23.82 13.54
CA ILE A 442 11.36 23.06 13.19
C ILE A 442 11.23 21.79 14.02
N LEU A 443 12.32 21.10 14.30
CA LEU A 443 12.33 19.84 15.07
C LEU A 443 12.37 20.06 16.58
N ARG A 444 12.77 21.24 17.05
CA ARG A 444 12.88 21.56 18.48
C ARG A 444 11.57 21.35 19.27
N PRO A 445 10.38 21.67 18.73
CA PRO A 445 9.10 21.35 19.37
C PRO A 445 8.74 19.85 19.31
N GLN A 446 9.40 19.08 18.44
CA GLN A 446 9.11 17.66 18.26
C GLN A 446 9.99 16.75 19.12
N LEU A 447 11.18 17.22 19.50
CA LEU A 447 12.20 16.47 20.24
C LEU A 447 12.51 17.12 21.59
N PRO A 448 12.88 16.33 22.61
CA PRO A 448 13.08 14.87 22.59
C PRO A 448 11.78 14.05 22.66
N ARG A 449 11.86 12.75 22.34
CA ARG A 449 10.75 11.76 22.36
C ARG A 449 11.16 10.57 23.23
N GLN A 450 10.99 10.70 24.53
CA GLN A 450 11.57 9.77 25.50
C GLN A 450 10.86 8.41 25.50
N ARG A 451 9.55 8.37 25.24
CA ARG A 451 8.79 7.13 25.09
C ARG A 451 9.25 6.33 23.87
N MET A 452 9.32 6.97 22.70
CA MET A 452 9.89 6.38 21.49
C MET A 452 11.32 5.87 21.71
N PHE A 453 12.18 6.69 22.34
CA PHE A 453 13.55 6.32 22.62
C PHE A 453 13.66 5.13 23.58
N LEU A 454 12.83 5.10 24.62
CA LEU A 454 12.76 3.99 25.56
C LEU A 454 12.31 2.70 24.88
N ALA A 455 11.33 2.75 23.98
CA ALA A 455 10.89 1.59 23.21
C ALA A 455 12.04 1.00 22.37
N LEU A 456 12.75 1.86 21.63
CA LEU A 456 13.90 1.42 20.83
C LEU A 456 15.02 0.81 21.70
N LEU A 457 15.31 1.40 22.86
CA LEU A 457 16.24 0.81 23.82
C LEU A 457 15.74 -0.55 24.32
N GLN A 458 14.47 -0.67 24.69
CA GLN A 458 13.90 -1.94 25.17
C GLN A 458 14.02 -3.06 24.14
N PHE A 459 13.89 -2.77 22.84
CA PHE A 459 14.11 -3.78 21.79
C PHE A 459 15.54 -4.28 21.76
N LEU A 460 16.53 -3.39 21.90
CA LEU A 460 17.91 -3.80 22.06
C LEU A 460 18.08 -4.73 23.27
N THR A 461 17.44 -4.40 24.40
CA THR A 461 17.56 -5.22 25.61
C THR A 461 16.97 -6.62 25.44
N LYS A 462 15.82 -6.75 24.76
CA LYS A 462 15.18 -8.04 24.48
C LYS A 462 16.00 -8.87 23.49
N SER A 463 16.57 -8.25 22.46
CA SER A 463 17.45 -8.95 21.52
C SER A 463 18.78 -9.41 22.12
N LEU A 464 19.18 -8.83 23.25
CA LEU A 464 20.36 -9.25 24.01
C LEU A 464 20.09 -10.39 25.01
N GLU A 465 18.82 -10.79 25.21
CA GLU A 465 18.51 -12.04 25.91
C GLU A 465 19.09 -13.22 25.11
N PRO A 466 19.58 -14.28 25.78
CA PRO A 466 20.31 -15.34 25.11
C PRO A 466 19.38 -16.11 24.16
N VAL A 467 19.39 -15.74 22.88
CA VAL A 467 18.96 -16.63 21.81
C VAL A 467 19.97 -17.78 21.80
N ILE A 468 19.52 -18.93 22.29
CA ILE A 468 20.27 -20.16 22.37
C ILE A 468 20.79 -20.51 20.96
N ASP A 469 22.12 -20.56 20.86
CA ASP A 469 22.93 -21.35 19.91
C ASP A 469 22.66 -21.20 18.40
N TYR A 470 23.30 -20.19 17.76
CA TYR A 470 23.74 -20.29 16.37
C TYR A 470 25.13 -19.64 16.23
N THR A 471 26.17 -20.47 16.29
CA THR A 471 27.55 -20.05 16.04
C THR A 471 27.81 -19.83 14.54
N MET A 472 27.45 -18.66 13.99
CA MET A 472 28.00 -18.22 12.71
C MET A 472 29.44 -17.71 12.90
N LYS A 473 30.42 -18.47 12.41
CA LYS A 473 31.83 -18.07 12.34
C LYS A 473 32.01 -17.06 11.19
N LEU A 474 32.25 -15.79 11.51
CA LEU A 474 32.72 -14.78 10.55
C LEU A 474 34.23 -14.56 10.75
N THR A 475 35.00 -14.53 9.66
CA THR A 475 36.46 -14.30 9.68
C THR A 475 36.82 -12.82 9.61
N PRO A 476 37.96 -12.38 10.22
CA PRO A 476 38.25 -10.97 10.45
C PRO A 476 38.57 -10.09 9.23
N ASN A 477 38.63 -10.62 8.01
CA ASN A 477 39.17 -9.90 6.83
C ASN A 477 38.12 -9.28 5.90
N ASP A 478 36.83 -9.34 6.20
CA ASP A 478 35.74 -8.89 5.30
C ASP A 478 35.00 -7.60 5.74
N LEU A 479 35.59 -6.74 6.58
CA LEU A 479 34.89 -5.54 7.09
C LEU A 479 35.31 -4.25 6.34
N PRO A 480 34.49 -3.73 5.40
CA PRO A 480 34.68 -2.40 4.81
C PRO A 480 34.33 -1.28 5.81
N PRO A 481 34.71 0.00 5.53
CA PRO A 481 34.31 1.15 6.33
C PRO A 481 32.80 1.17 6.57
N PHE A 482 32.38 1.56 7.79
CA PHE A 482 31.00 1.50 8.29
C PHE A 482 29.98 1.93 7.22
N ASN A 483 29.43 0.92 6.54
CA ASN A 483 28.32 1.05 5.63
C ASN A 483 27.15 0.32 6.30
N PRO A 484 26.20 1.04 6.92
CA PRO A 484 25.03 0.42 7.55
C PRO A 484 24.15 -0.37 6.55
N PHE A 485 24.48 -0.35 5.26
CA PHE A 485 23.77 -1.05 4.20
C PHE A 485 24.34 -2.42 3.79
N THR A 486 25.50 -2.85 4.31
CA THR A 486 26.11 -4.17 3.95
C THR A 486 25.94 -5.25 5.02
N PHE A 487 25.52 -4.91 6.23
CA PHE A 487 25.28 -5.90 7.28
C PHE A 487 23.85 -6.42 7.23
N ASN A 488 23.70 -7.73 7.07
CA ASN A 488 22.39 -8.40 7.06
C ASN A 488 22.03 -9.00 8.44
N SER A 489 22.78 -8.67 9.51
CA SER A 489 22.43 -9.14 10.85
C SER A 489 21.40 -8.22 11.50
N LYS A 490 20.36 -8.83 12.08
CA LYS A 490 19.27 -8.11 12.76
C LYS A 490 19.79 -7.17 13.85
N ASP A 491 20.87 -7.56 14.54
CA ASP A 491 21.43 -6.82 15.67
C ASP A 491 21.96 -5.42 15.29
N VAL A 492 22.58 -5.29 14.10
CA VAL A 492 23.15 -4.02 13.64
C VAL A 492 22.06 -2.96 13.44
N PHE A 493 20.87 -3.37 13.02
CA PHE A 493 19.77 -2.45 12.77
C PHE A 493 19.04 -2.02 14.05
N ILE A 494 18.98 -2.89 15.06
CA ILE A 494 18.41 -2.52 16.36
C ILE A 494 19.30 -1.49 17.05
N GLU A 495 20.62 -1.69 17.02
CA GLU A 495 21.59 -0.71 17.50
C GLU A 495 21.50 0.61 16.73
N GLY A 496 21.40 0.53 15.40
CA GLY A 496 21.25 1.70 14.54
C GLY A 496 20.03 2.55 14.87
N ALA A 497 18.91 1.94 15.28
CA ALA A 497 17.64 2.65 15.42
C ALA A 497 17.65 3.64 16.58
N TRP A 498 18.02 3.18 17.78
CA TRP A 498 18.08 4.05 18.96
C TRP A 498 19.24 5.04 18.85
N ALA A 499 20.39 4.62 18.29
CA ALA A 499 21.55 5.48 18.13
C ALA A 499 21.26 6.63 17.14
N ALA A 500 20.59 6.35 16.02
CA ALA A 500 20.18 7.37 15.06
C ALA A 500 19.21 8.38 15.68
N LEU A 501 18.25 7.92 16.49
CA LEU A 501 17.35 8.82 17.23
C LEU A 501 18.11 9.67 18.26
N ASP A 502 19.05 9.08 19.02
CA ASP A 502 19.82 9.85 20.00
C ASP A 502 20.68 10.93 19.35
N LEU A 503 21.37 10.59 18.25
CA LEU A 503 22.16 11.54 17.47
C LEU A 503 21.28 12.66 16.91
N LEU A 504 20.10 12.34 16.40
CA LEU A 504 19.13 13.34 15.95
C LEU A 504 18.70 14.26 17.10
N GLN A 505 18.35 13.72 18.26
CA GLN A 505 17.97 14.52 19.43
C GLN A 505 19.11 15.43 19.89
N LYS A 506 20.35 14.90 19.97
CA LYS A 506 21.53 15.69 20.31
C LYS A 506 21.76 16.82 19.32
N ALA A 507 21.70 16.55 18.01
CA ALA A 507 21.88 17.58 16.98
C ALA A 507 20.81 18.69 17.01
N VAL A 508 19.62 18.40 17.54
CA VAL A 508 18.55 19.40 17.75
C VAL A 508 18.71 20.14 19.09
N LEU A 509 19.24 19.49 20.13
CA LEU A 509 19.34 20.02 21.49
C LEU A 509 20.71 20.62 21.85
N GLN A 510 21.69 20.52 20.95
CA GLN A 510 23.03 21.05 21.13
C GLN A 510 23.34 22.01 19.98
N GLU A 511 23.82 23.20 20.34
CA GLU A 511 24.31 24.19 19.37
C GLU A 511 25.79 24.45 19.63
N GLY A 512 26.63 24.26 18.62
CA GLY A 512 28.10 24.30 18.73
C GLY A 512 28.75 22.92 18.82
N LEU A 513 30.08 22.90 18.89
CA LEU A 513 30.90 21.69 19.06
C LEU A 513 31.67 21.78 20.39
N GLY A 514 31.95 20.63 21.01
CA GLY A 514 32.79 20.56 22.21
C GLY A 514 32.05 20.88 23.52
N GLU A 515 32.83 21.12 24.58
CA GLU A 515 32.32 21.36 25.94
C GLU A 515 31.55 22.68 26.08
N GLU A 516 31.85 23.64 25.21
CA GLU A 516 31.17 24.94 25.13
C GLU A 516 29.84 24.89 24.36
N ALA A 517 29.44 23.71 23.85
CA ALA A 517 28.18 23.57 23.14
C ALA A 517 27.01 24.00 24.05
N LYS A 518 26.23 24.95 23.55
CA LYS A 518 25.04 25.47 24.20
C LYS A 518 24.04 24.34 24.37
N LYS A 519 23.67 24.05 25.63
CA LYS A 519 22.74 22.98 25.99
C LYS A 519 21.34 23.55 26.14
N TRP A 520 20.40 23.04 25.36
CA TRP A 520 19.01 23.46 25.43
C TRP A 520 18.24 22.68 26.51
N CYS A 521 17.22 23.30 27.11
CA CYS A 521 16.36 22.64 28.10
C CYS A 521 15.72 21.36 27.53
N MET A 522 15.77 20.23 28.22
CA MET A 522 15.28 18.95 27.73
C MET A 522 13.75 18.91 27.55
N ARG A 523 13.00 19.82 28.20
CA ARG A 523 11.55 19.91 28.01
C ARG A 523 11.25 20.21 26.54
N ARG A 524 10.46 19.32 25.92
CA ARG A 524 9.96 19.48 24.54
C ARG A 524 9.30 20.86 24.35
N GLY A 525 9.71 21.60 23.32
CA GLY A 525 9.19 22.93 22.99
C GLY A 525 9.75 24.10 23.81
N CYS A 526 10.58 23.87 24.84
CA CYS A 526 11.20 24.96 25.60
C CYS A 526 12.36 25.60 24.83
N LYS A 527 12.38 26.92 24.66
CA LYS A 527 13.45 27.64 23.95
C LYS A 527 14.53 28.20 24.87
N ASN A 528 14.49 27.86 26.16
CA ASN A 528 15.46 28.35 27.14
C ASN A 528 16.66 27.40 27.24
N ASP A 529 17.77 27.97 27.69
CA ASP A 529 19.02 27.26 27.94
C ASP A 529 18.85 26.33 29.14
N GLY A 530 19.40 25.12 29.04
CA GLY A 530 19.37 24.13 30.10
C GLY A 530 20.63 24.24 30.96
N ASP A 531 20.55 25.00 32.04
CA ASP A 531 21.64 25.23 33.01
C ASP A 531 21.63 24.22 34.17
N LYS A 532 20.47 23.65 34.52
CA LYS A 532 20.31 22.74 35.66
C LYS A 532 20.27 21.28 35.22
N LYS A 533 21.24 20.47 35.66
CA LYS A 533 21.27 19.03 35.38
C LYS A 533 20.22 18.27 36.21
N CYS A 534 19.64 17.23 35.63
CA CYS A 534 18.84 16.27 36.40
C CYS A 534 19.71 15.63 37.50
N SER A 535 19.30 15.77 38.76
CA SER A 535 20.08 15.29 39.92
C SER A 535 20.38 13.78 39.87
N ARG A 536 19.54 12.99 39.21
CA ARG A 536 19.66 11.52 39.14
C ARG A 536 20.55 11.04 38.00
N CYS A 537 20.23 11.40 36.75
CA CYS A 537 20.98 10.89 35.60
C CYS A 537 22.16 11.77 35.20
N GLN A 538 22.15 13.06 35.55
CA GLN A 538 23.16 14.06 35.18
C GLN A 538 23.37 14.24 33.66
N LYS A 539 22.57 13.58 32.81
CA LYS A 539 22.70 13.61 31.34
C LYS A 539 21.87 14.69 30.66
N VAL A 540 20.70 15.00 31.21
CA VAL A 540 19.80 16.01 30.65
C VAL A 540 19.82 17.28 31.50
N THR A 541 19.62 18.43 30.85
CA THR A 541 19.55 19.74 31.52
C THR A 541 18.18 20.39 31.34
N TYR A 542 17.79 21.25 32.28
CA TYR A 542 16.55 21.99 32.28
C TYR A 542 16.83 23.45 32.64
N CYS A 543 16.02 24.38 32.14
CA CYS A 543 16.12 25.79 32.54
C CYS A 543 15.53 26.06 33.94
N SER A 544 14.67 25.16 34.42
CA SER A 544 13.87 25.35 35.64
C SER A 544 13.35 24.03 36.20
N ALA A 545 13.02 24.03 37.50
CA ALA A 545 12.39 22.89 38.17
C ALA A 545 10.98 22.62 37.60
N GLU A 546 10.28 23.66 37.14
CA GLU A 546 8.97 23.58 36.50
C GLU A 546 9.08 22.80 35.19
N CYS A 547 10.09 23.09 34.37
CA CYS A 547 10.32 22.35 33.13
C CYS A 547 10.68 20.90 33.41
N GLN A 548 11.50 20.63 34.43
CA GLN A 548 11.79 19.27 34.87
C GLN A 548 10.53 18.54 35.33
N LYS A 549 9.67 19.16 36.15
CA LYS A 549 8.41 18.57 36.66
C LYS A 549 7.46 18.18 35.53
N VAL A 550 7.34 19.02 34.49
CA VAL A 550 6.51 18.74 33.31
C VAL A 550 7.09 17.55 32.53
N ASP A 551 8.39 17.56 32.27
CA ASP A 551 9.07 16.49 31.52
C ASP A 551 9.16 15.17 32.31
N TRP A 552 9.11 15.24 33.65
CA TRP A 552 9.30 14.10 34.55
C TRP A 552 8.35 12.93 34.27
N LYS A 553 7.13 13.20 33.79
CA LYS A 553 6.16 12.15 33.44
C LYS A 553 6.72 11.17 32.40
N GLU A 554 7.43 11.69 31.41
CA GLU A 554 8.14 10.88 30.41
C GLU A 554 9.54 10.49 30.93
N HIS A 555 10.26 11.42 31.56
CA HIS A 555 11.69 11.27 31.86
C HIS A 555 11.96 10.24 32.94
N LYS A 556 11.07 10.09 33.92
CA LYS A 556 11.23 9.17 35.05
C LYS A 556 11.55 7.75 34.59
N GLN A 557 10.95 7.29 33.48
CA GLN A 557 11.13 5.93 32.96
C GLN A 557 12.52 5.74 32.32
N LEU A 558 13.06 6.79 31.71
CA LEU A 558 14.33 6.76 30.99
C LEU A 558 15.51 7.17 31.88
N CYS A 559 15.27 7.99 32.90
CA CYS A 559 16.29 8.58 33.78
C CYS A 559 17.31 7.55 34.32
N PRO A 560 16.91 6.38 34.88
CA PRO A 560 17.88 5.40 35.37
C PRO A 560 18.79 4.84 34.26
N ARG A 561 18.24 4.69 33.05
CA ARG A 561 18.93 4.11 31.88
C ARG A 561 19.91 5.08 31.24
N LEU A 562 19.62 6.40 31.28
CA LEU A 562 20.52 7.43 30.73
C LEU A 562 21.88 7.45 31.41
N LYS A 563 21.96 7.07 32.69
CA LYS A 563 23.23 6.97 33.40
C LYS A 563 24.20 6.01 32.70
N ASN A 564 23.67 4.98 32.05
CA ASN A 564 24.44 3.92 31.39
C ASN A 564 24.44 4.07 29.85
N VAL A 565 23.97 5.18 29.28
CA VAL A 565 23.99 5.36 27.81
C VAL A 565 25.41 5.33 27.25
N ASP A 566 26.39 5.84 27.98
CA ASP A 566 27.80 5.78 27.55
C ASP A 566 28.27 4.32 27.41
N VAL A 567 27.79 3.42 28.26
CA VAL A 567 28.10 1.98 28.17
C VAL A 567 27.59 1.41 26.85
N PHE A 568 26.39 1.78 26.42
CA PHE A 568 25.86 1.35 25.11
C PHE A 568 26.75 1.83 23.96
N TYR A 569 27.24 3.07 24.03
CA TYR A 569 28.21 3.58 23.07
C TYR A 569 29.54 2.82 23.09
N ASP A 570 30.03 2.47 24.27
CA ASP A 570 31.25 1.66 24.40
C ASP A 570 31.07 0.27 23.79
N ILE A 571 29.89 -0.36 23.99
CA ILE A 571 29.55 -1.65 23.38
C ILE A 571 29.58 -1.55 21.86
N MET A 572 28.90 -0.56 21.29
CA MET A 572 28.87 -0.34 19.83
C MET A 572 30.27 -0.05 19.28
N LYS A 573 31.05 0.79 19.97
CA LYS A 573 32.44 1.10 19.57
C LYS A 573 33.33 -0.13 19.60
N SER A 574 33.16 -1.00 20.61
CA SER A 574 33.89 -2.27 20.73
C SER A 574 33.52 -3.23 19.59
N ARG A 575 32.23 -3.36 19.26
CA ARG A 575 31.76 -4.15 18.11
C ARG A 575 32.30 -3.63 16.79
N ALA A 576 32.22 -2.32 16.56
CA ALA A 576 32.77 -1.68 15.35
C ALA A 576 34.28 -1.85 15.22
N ALA A 577 35.01 -1.98 16.33
CA ALA A 577 36.43 -2.28 16.36
C ALA A 577 36.75 -3.79 16.19
N GLY A 578 35.77 -4.63 15.84
CA GLY A 578 35.94 -6.09 15.70
C GLY A 578 36.13 -6.82 17.02
N LYS A 579 35.80 -6.20 18.16
CA LYS A 579 35.97 -6.74 19.52
C LYS A 579 34.62 -6.77 20.24
N PRO A 580 33.67 -7.65 19.85
CA PRO A 580 32.38 -7.70 20.52
C PRO A 580 32.54 -8.08 21.99
N MET A 581 31.91 -7.31 22.89
CA MET A 581 31.82 -7.70 24.31
C MET A 581 30.93 -8.93 24.45
N SER A 582 31.24 -9.82 25.41
CA SER A 582 30.37 -10.95 25.72
C SER A 582 29.01 -10.48 26.26
N HIS A 583 27.94 -11.26 26.06
CA HIS A 583 26.62 -10.96 26.62
C HIS A 583 26.66 -10.73 28.13
N ARG A 584 27.51 -11.46 28.85
CA ARG A 584 27.71 -11.30 30.30
C ARG A 584 28.34 -9.95 30.66
N GLU A 585 29.31 -9.48 29.88
CA GLU A 585 29.91 -8.15 30.08
C GLU A 585 28.94 -7.03 29.74
N VAL A 586 28.19 -7.18 28.65
CA VAL A 586 27.12 -6.25 28.25
C VAL A 586 26.08 -6.15 29.37
N ALA A 587 25.54 -7.28 29.83
CA ALA A 587 24.56 -7.31 30.91
C ALA A 587 25.10 -6.70 32.21
N LYS A 588 26.34 -7.04 32.61
CA LYS A 588 26.97 -6.50 33.83
C LYS A 588 27.14 -4.98 33.79
N ARG A 589 27.47 -4.40 32.63
CA ARG A 589 27.67 -2.95 32.50
C ARG A 589 26.34 -2.19 32.35
N LEU A 590 25.36 -2.79 31.68
CA LEU A 590 24.06 -2.16 31.46
C LEU A 590 23.11 -2.26 32.67
N TRP A 591 23.17 -3.38 33.40
CA TRP A 591 22.39 -3.64 34.61
C TRP A 591 23.29 -4.03 35.78
N PRO A 592 23.90 -3.06 36.47
CA PRO A 592 24.54 -3.33 37.75
C PRO A 592 23.49 -3.88 38.74
N PRO A 593 23.85 -4.89 39.57
CA PRO A 593 22.92 -5.64 40.42
C PRO A 593 22.11 -4.76 41.40
N ASP A 594 22.55 -3.55 41.71
CA ASP A 594 21.94 -2.65 42.69
C ASP A 594 20.77 -1.80 42.13
N GLY A 595 20.37 -2.00 40.87
CA GLY A 595 19.48 -1.08 40.13
C GLY A 595 18.02 -1.50 39.94
N PHE A 596 17.61 -2.72 40.30
CA PHE A 596 16.24 -3.19 40.08
C PHE A 596 15.33 -2.87 41.28
N PRO A 597 14.20 -2.14 41.10
CA PRO A 597 13.07 -2.35 41.98
C PRO A 597 12.57 -3.77 41.72
N GLN A 598 12.61 -4.65 42.73
CA GLN A 598 12.06 -5.98 42.60
C GLN A 598 10.59 -5.89 42.14
N PRO A 599 10.17 -6.71 41.16
CA PRO A 599 8.77 -6.75 40.77
C PRO A 599 7.95 -7.13 41.99
N GLN A 600 7.11 -6.21 42.45
CA GLN A 600 6.16 -6.50 43.52
C GLN A 600 5.15 -7.52 42.97
N GLY A 601 5.30 -8.76 43.46
CA GLY A 601 4.38 -9.90 43.37
C GLY A 601 3.28 -9.87 42.32
N LYS A 602 3.51 -10.55 41.19
CA LYS A 602 2.46 -11.33 40.52
C LYS A 602 3.03 -12.70 40.22
N GLY A 603 2.33 -13.74 40.66
CA GLY A 603 2.73 -15.14 40.52
C GLY A 603 2.92 -15.59 39.07
N PRO A 604 3.42 -16.82 38.86
CA PRO A 604 3.81 -17.31 37.55
C PRO A 604 2.59 -17.32 36.61
N VAL A 605 2.69 -16.58 35.50
CA VAL A 605 1.80 -16.72 34.35
C VAL A 605 2.31 -17.91 33.56
N THR A 606 1.54 -19.00 33.54
CA THR A 606 1.81 -20.17 32.72
C THR A 606 1.74 -19.80 31.24
N ALA A 607 2.78 -20.13 30.49
CA ALA A 607 2.80 -20.01 29.04
C ALA A 607 1.83 -21.04 28.43
N GLN A 608 0.71 -20.58 27.87
CA GLN A 608 -0.09 -21.40 26.97
C GLN A 608 0.62 -21.46 25.62
N SER A 609 1.02 -22.66 25.24
CA SER A 609 1.49 -23.00 23.90
C SER A 609 0.32 -22.87 22.91
N TYR A 610 0.41 -21.93 21.98
CA TYR A 610 -0.42 -21.96 20.78
C TYR A 610 0.16 -23.03 19.84
N GLY A 611 -0.53 -24.17 19.76
CA GLY A 611 -0.37 -25.11 18.65
C GLY A 611 -1.03 -24.53 17.41
N TYR A 612 -0.29 -24.48 16.31
CA TYR A 612 -0.85 -24.27 14.98
C TYR A 612 -1.03 -25.66 14.34
N ASP A 613 -2.29 -26.03 14.11
CA ASP A 613 -2.70 -26.87 12.99
C ASP A 613 -3.16 -25.96 11.84
#